data_AF-A0AAD9C2U0-F1
#
_entry.id   AF-A0AAD9C2U0-F1
#
_cell.length_a   1.000
_cell.length_b   1.000
_cell.length_c   1.000
_cell.angle_alpha   90.00
_cell.angle_beta   90.00
_cell.angle_gamma   90.00
#
_symmetry.space_group_name_H-M   'P 1'
#
loop_
_entity.id
_entity.type
_entity.pdbx_description
1 polymer ?
#
loop_
_entity_poly.entity_id
_entity_poly.type
_entity_poly.pdbx_seq_one_letter_code
_entity_poly.pdbx_strand_id
1 'polypeptide(L)'
;SVENCVCIMRNLSYHVHKEVPGAERFQDPSAPQTPGSAGPQRKKKDDAGCFGGKKAKGRKNGDNDKNYDTIDLPKRCEPTKGFELLYQPEVVRLYLSLLTESQNYNTLEAAAGALQNLSAGQWTWSNYIRATVRKEKGLPILVELLRSDSDKVVRAVSIALRNLSIDRRNKDLIGSYAMRDLVSNLPSGQQRPAKNLEEDTVVAILNTIHEIVTDSSENARSLAQAQAIEKLVAINRTSQSARETKAASHVLQTVWSYKELRNALTKDGWNKSHFQPTATVTPKATKNGKPGYDDTTLPLMEKNQDGYSTIDQRDKDLKYKTVDGSVEQTEREPLKNDTNRKHYIRSNRPAVSLVDACDVKPQPVDSWV
;
A
#
# COMPACT_ATOMS: atom_id res chain seq x y z
N SER A 1 16.13 -6.19 19.25
CA SER A 1 14.79 -6.78 19.07
C SER A 1 14.49 -6.84 17.58
N VAL A 2 14.14 -8.00 17.03
CA VAL A 2 13.77 -8.16 15.60
C VAL A 2 12.57 -7.27 15.27
N GLU A 3 11.57 -7.24 16.14
CA GLU A 3 10.37 -6.40 16.00
C GLU A 3 10.72 -4.93 15.72
N ASN A 4 11.60 -4.33 16.54
CA ASN A 4 11.97 -2.93 16.37
C ASN A 4 12.66 -2.68 15.01
N CYS A 5 13.52 -3.60 14.59
CA CYS A 5 14.19 -3.50 13.29
C CYS A 5 13.16 -3.54 12.15
N VAL A 6 12.22 -4.48 12.19
CA VAL A 6 11.20 -4.62 11.13
C VAL A 6 10.26 -3.42 11.13
N CYS A 7 9.90 -2.86 12.29
CA CYS A 7 9.14 -1.62 12.38
C CYS A 7 9.88 -0.43 11.75
N ILE A 8 11.19 -0.29 12.02
CA ILE A 8 12.02 0.73 11.37
C ILE A 8 12.02 0.52 9.86
N MET A 9 12.21 -0.72 9.39
CA MET A 9 12.23 -1.04 7.96
C MET A 9 10.88 -0.75 7.28
N ARG A 10 9.75 -1.05 7.93
CA ARG A 10 8.41 -0.64 7.47
C ARG A 10 8.32 0.87 7.32
N ASN A 11 8.76 1.62 8.33
CA ASN A 11 8.68 3.09 8.33
C ASN A 11 9.54 3.71 7.23
N LEU A 12 10.78 3.24 7.05
CA LEU A 12 11.68 3.70 5.99
C LEU A 12 11.18 3.33 4.59
N SER A 13 10.35 2.28 4.48
CA SER A 13 9.73 1.89 3.21
C SER A 13 8.50 2.73 2.85
N TYR A 14 7.93 3.47 3.81
CA TYR A 14 6.77 4.33 3.56
C TYR A 14 7.15 5.43 2.58
N HIS A 15 6.34 5.61 1.53
CA HIS A 15 6.58 6.59 0.46
C HIS A 15 7.95 6.53 -0.23
N VAL A 16 8.67 5.41 -0.13
CA VAL A 16 10.00 5.26 -0.75
C VAL A 16 9.98 5.58 -2.26
N HIS A 17 8.88 5.29 -2.95
CA HIS A 17 8.67 5.60 -4.37
C HIS A 17 8.52 7.09 -4.71
N LYS A 18 8.41 7.97 -3.71
CA LYS A 18 8.32 9.43 -3.86
C LYS A 18 9.52 10.15 -3.26
N GLU A 19 10.09 9.60 -2.19
CA GLU A 19 11.07 10.31 -1.37
C GLU A 19 12.53 10.00 -1.75
N VAL A 20 12.79 8.89 -2.43
CA VAL A 20 14.17 8.55 -2.81
C VAL A 20 14.69 9.49 -3.90
N PRO A 21 15.94 9.97 -3.81
CA PRO A 21 16.54 10.80 -4.85
C PRO A 21 16.52 10.11 -6.22
N GLY A 22 15.92 10.77 -7.21
CA GLY A 22 15.84 10.25 -8.57
C GLY A 22 14.70 9.26 -8.83
N ALA A 23 13.69 9.19 -7.95
CA ALA A 23 12.52 8.32 -8.08
C ALA A 23 11.78 8.49 -9.42
N GLU A 24 11.78 9.71 -9.98
CA GLU A 24 11.15 10.06 -11.25
C GLU A 24 11.68 9.21 -12.42
N ARG A 25 12.94 8.75 -12.36
CA ARG A 25 13.55 7.90 -13.39
C ARG A 25 12.96 6.50 -13.45
N PHE A 26 12.28 6.08 -12.39
CA PHE A 26 11.69 4.75 -12.27
C PHE A 26 10.17 4.78 -12.45
N GLN A 27 9.55 5.93 -12.66
CA GLN A 27 8.10 6.01 -12.93
C GLN A 27 7.76 5.33 -14.25
N ASP A 28 6.60 4.68 -14.30
CA ASP A 28 6.14 4.02 -15.52
C ASP A 28 5.69 5.08 -16.54
N PRO A 29 6.33 5.19 -17.73
CA PRO A 29 5.97 6.18 -18.74
C PRO A 29 4.58 5.96 -19.35
N SER A 30 3.93 4.81 -19.07
CA SER A 30 2.56 4.50 -19.50
C SER A 30 1.46 4.94 -18.53
N ALA A 31 1.82 5.51 -17.38
CA ALA A 31 0.84 6.19 -16.53
C ALA A 31 0.19 7.35 -17.31
N PRO A 32 -1.14 7.57 -17.22
CA PRO A 32 -1.75 8.72 -17.86
C PRO A 32 -1.11 9.99 -17.28
N GLN A 33 -0.24 10.63 -18.07
CA GLN A 33 0.23 11.97 -17.74
C GLN A 33 -0.97 12.90 -17.84
N THR A 34 -1.27 13.59 -16.75
CA THR A 34 -2.18 14.74 -16.76
C THR A 34 -1.65 15.74 -17.81
N PRO A 35 -2.45 16.19 -18.77
CA PRO A 35 -2.00 17.20 -19.72
C PRO A 35 -1.85 18.52 -18.97
N GLY A 36 -0.64 18.82 -18.51
CA GLY A 36 -0.43 19.98 -17.65
C GLY A 36 1.00 20.18 -17.17
N SER A 37 1.98 20.09 -18.08
CA SER A 37 3.28 20.80 -17.94
C SER A 37 4.09 20.63 -19.22
N ALA A 38 3.58 21.16 -20.33
CA ALA A 38 4.43 21.55 -21.43
C ALA A 38 4.74 23.04 -21.26
N GLY A 39 6.03 23.37 -21.13
CA GLY A 39 6.52 24.75 -21.20
C GLY A 39 6.09 25.45 -22.49
N PRO A 40 6.27 26.78 -22.57
CA PRO A 40 5.54 27.64 -23.50
C PRO A 40 5.78 27.26 -24.96
N GLN A 41 4.72 26.72 -25.59
CA GLN A 41 4.65 26.50 -27.04
C GLN A 41 4.77 27.84 -27.76
N ARG A 42 5.90 28.03 -28.45
CA ARG A 42 5.96 28.97 -29.57
C ARG A 42 5.15 28.40 -30.73
N LYS A 43 3.94 28.97 -30.90
CA LYS A 43 3.13 28.83 -32.12
C LYS A 43 3.97 29.15 -33.35
N LYS A 44 4.04 28.22 -34.30
CA LYS A 44 4.15 28.58 -35.72
C LYS A 44 3.23 27.68 -36.53
N LYS A 45 2.30 28.36 -37.19
CA LYS A 45 1.29 27.89 -38.15
C LYS A 45 2.00 27.61 -39.48
N ASP A 46 1.56 26.58 -40.22
CA ASP A 46 1.08 26.69 -41.62
C ASP A 46 0.85 25.30 -42.26
N ASP A 47 -0.40 25.13 -42.73
CA ASP A 47 -0.92 24.53 -43.98
C ASP A 47 -0.28 23.29 -44.63
N ALA A 48 -1.09 22.24 -44.84
CA ALA A 48 -1.70 21.91 -46.15
C ALA A 48 -2.27 20.48 -46.24
N GLY A 49 -3.54 20.37 -46.69
CA GLY A 49 -4.11 19.28 -47.52
C GLY A 49 -4.31 17.88 -46.90
N CYS A 50 -5.20 16.99 -47.34
CA CYS A 50 -6.22 16.98 -48.40
C CYS A 50 -6.92 15.59 -48.33
N PHE A 51 -8.26 15.54 -48.43
CA PHE A 51 -9.13 14.43 -48.90
C PHE A 51 -9.11 13.00 -48.29
N GLY A 52 -10.21 12.66 -47.59
CA GLY A 52 -11.22 11.68 -48.06
C GLY A 52 -10.99 10.17 -47.91
N GLY A 53 -11.88 9.49 -47.15
CA GLY A 53 -12.45 8.20 -47.60
C GLY A 53 -12.43 6.97 -46.66
N LYS A 54 -13.62 6.64 -46.16
CA LYS A 54 -14.21 5.30 -45.91
C LYS A 54 -13.79 4.46 -44.70
N LYS A 55 -14.83 4.05 -43.96
CA LYS A 55 -14.86 3.07 -42.87
C LYS A 55 -14.37 1.69 -43.33
N ALA A 56 -13.53 1.05 -42.52
CA ALA A 56 -13.41 -0.39 -42.44
C ALA A 56 -13.41 -0.84 -40.97
N LYS A 57 -14.26 -1.82 -40.71
CA LYS A 57 -14.55 -2.48 -39.43
C LYS A 57 -13.41 -3.44 -39.11
N GLY A 58 -12.83 -3.35 -37.92
CA GLY A 58 -11.78 -4.28 -37.50
C GLY A 58 -11.15 -3.91 -36.16
N ARG A 59 -11.93 -3.95 -35.07
CA ARG A 59 -11.35 -4.00 -33.72
C ARG A 59 -10.67 -5.36 -33.55
N LYS A 60 -9.36 -5.42 -33.80
CA LYS A 60 -8.51 -6.50 -33.30
C LYS A 60 -7.92 -6.00 -31.99
N ASN A 61 -8.57 -6.37 -30.89
CA ASN A 61 -7.96 -6.32 -29.55
C ASN A 61 -6.85 -7.36 -29.56
N GLY A 62 -5.62 -6.89 -29.64
CA GLY A 62 -4.46 -7.76 -29.70
C GLY A 62 -3.21 -6.91 -29.65
N ASP A 63 -2.91 -6.35 -28.48
CA ASP A 63 -1.55 -6.31 -27.97
C ASP A 63 -1.54 -5.82 -26.52
N ASN A 64 -1.35 -6.75 -25.58
CA ASN A 64 -0.69 -6.49 -24.29
C ASN A 64 -0.45 -7.82 -23.55
N ASP A 65 -0.04 -8.84 -24.30
CA ASP A 65 0.52 -10.06 -23.73
C ASP A 65 2.01 -9.78 -23.43
N LYS A 66 2.26 -8.78 -22.58
CA LYS A 66 3.60 -8.59 -22.01
C LYS A 66 3.82 -9.81 -21.13
N ASN A 67 4.68 -10.71 -21.56
CA ASN A 67 5.08 -11.88 -20.78
C ASN A 67 5.67 -11.44 -19.42
N TYR A 68 4.84 -11.38 -18.39
CA TYR A 68 5.21 -10.97 -17.02
C TYR A 68 6.03 -12.05 -16.28
N ASP A 69 6.26 -13.23 -16.86
CA ASP A 69 7.12 -14.26 -16.24
C ASP A 69 8.60 -13.89 -16.34
N THR A 70 8.98 -13.22 -17.43
CA THR A 70 10.35 -12.73 -17.70
C THR A 70 10.47 -11.24 -17.40
N ILE A 71 9.91 -10.78 -16.29
CA ILE A 71 10.55 -9.64 -15.64
C ILE A 71 11.89 -10.18 -15.11
N ASP A 72 12.91 -10.09 -15.97
CA ASP A 72 14.30 -10.19 -15.55
C ASP A 72 14.56 -8.97 -14.69
N LEU A 73 14.95 -9.21 -13.43
CA LEU A 73 15.42 -8.14 -12.57
C LEU A 73 16.54 -7.40 -13.33
N PRO A 74 16.62 -6.06 -13.25
CA PRO A 74 17.67 -5.32 -13.93
C PRO A 74 19.02 -5.95 -13.61
N LYS A 75 19.74 -6.43 -14.63
CA LYS A 75 21.10 -6.95 -14.45
C LYS A 75 21.94 -5.78 -13.93
N ARG A 76 22.38 -5.88 -12.67
CA ARG A 76 23.15 -4.81 -12.01
C ARG A 76 24.64 -4.96 -12.32
N CYS A 77 25.29 -3.85 -12.65
CA CYS A 77 26.76 -3.76 -12.74
C CYS A 77 27.42 -3.41 -11.39
N GLU A 78 26.68 -2.78 -10.47
CA GLU A 78 27.20 -2.37 -9.16
C GLU A 78 26.31 -2.86 -8.00
N PRO A 79 26.89 -3.16 -6.82
CA PRO A 79 26.13 -3.56 -5.64
C PRO A 79 25.34 -2.38 -5.05
N THR A 80 24.05 -2.60 -4.77
CA THR A 80 23.18 -1.63 -4.08
C THR A 80 23.69 -1.29 -2.70
N LYS A 81 23.62 0.00 -2.33
CA LYS A 81 24.11 0.50 -1.03
C LYS A 81 23.13 1.49 -0.41
N GLY A 82 23.23 1.65 0.91
CA GLY A 82 22.43 2.63 1.64
C GLY A 82 20.92 2.39 1.50
N PHE A 83 20.17 3.46 1.20
CA PHE A 83 18.70 3.42 1.11
C PHE A 83 18.19 2.59 -0.09
N GLU A 84 19.02 2.31 -1.10
CA GLU A 84 18.61 1.55 -2.27
C GLU A 84 18.20 0.11 -1.91
N LEU A 85 18.78 -0.41 -0.81
CA LEU A 85 18.47 -1.72 -0.27
C LEU A 85 17.00 -1.86 0.14
N LEU A 86 16.31 -0.77 0.49
CA LEU A 86 14.93 -0.81 0.99
C LEU A 86 13.94 -1.33 -0.04
N TYR A 87 14.14 -1.00 -1.32
CA TYR A 87 13.21 -1.28 -2.40
C TYR A 87 13.74 -2.32 -3.40
N GLN A 88 14.86 -2.97 -3.08
CA GLN A 88 15.36 -4.11 -3.86
C GLN A 88 14.45 -5.33 -3.69
N PRO A 89 14.14 -6.09 -4.75
CA PRO A 89 13.28 -7.27 -4.66
C PRO A 89 13.74 -8.32 -3.64
N GLU A 90 15.03 -8.42 -3.37
CA GLU A 90 15.63 -9.38 -2.43
C GLU A 90 15.09 -9.23 -0.99
N VAL A 91 14.66 -8.03 -0.58
CA VAL A 91 14.08 -7.82 0.76
C VAL A 91 12.78 -8.58 0.95
N VAL A 92 12.09 -8.94 -0.13
CA VAL A 92 10.85 -9.73 -0.07
C VAL A 92 11.08 -11.04 0.67
N ARG A 93 12.18 -11.75 0.40
CA ARG A 93 12.49 -13.02 1.07
C ARG A 93 12.66 -12.86 2.58
N LEU A 94 13.22 -11.75 3.03
CA LEU A 94 13.39 -11.45 4.45
C LEU A 94 12.03 -11.26 5.13
N TYR A 95 11.14 -10.46 4.54
CA TYR A 95 9.80 -10.26 5.09
C TYR A 95 8.95 -11.53 5.04
N LEU A 96 9.03 -12.32 3.96
CA LEU A 96 8.31 -13.60 3.87
C LEU A 96 8.81 -14.62 4.91
N SER A 97 10.11 -14.66 5.18
CA SER A 97 10.68 -15.50 6.25
C SER A 97 10.11 -15.10 7.61
N LEU A 98 10.05 -13.78 7.90
CA LEU A 98 9.46 -13.28 9.15
C LEU A 98 7.96 -13.60 9.25
N LEU A 99 7.23 -13.50 8.14
CA LEU A 99 5.79 -13.81 8.07
C LEU A 99 5.50 -15.30 8.29
N THR A 100 6.46 -16.17 7.99
CA THR A 100 6.33 -17.63 8.15
C THR A 100 6.77 -18.10 9.54
N GLU A 101 7.87 -17.55 10.05
CA GLU A 101 8.54 -18.08 11.25
C GLU A 101 8.13 -17.38 12.55
N SER A 102 7.59 -16.15 12.47
CA SER A 102 7.29 -15.36 13.66
C SER A 102 5.90 -15.67 14.24
N GLN A 103 5.84 -15.81 15.57
CA GLN A 103 4.58 -15.86 16.33
C GLN A 103 4.21 -14.51 16.94
N ASN A 104 5.06 -13.48 16.79
CA ASN A 104 4.82 -12.16 17.34
C ASN A 104 3.99 -11.31 16.37
N TYR A 105 2.76 -10.97 16.76
CA TYR A 105 1.83 -10.17 15.95
C TYR A 105 2.37 -8.79 15.54
N ASN A 106 3.20 -8.13 16.37
CA ASN A 106 3.86 -6.86 16.00
C ASN A 106 4.85 -7.07 14.85
N THR A 107 5.60 -8.18 14.89
CA THR A 107 6.56 -8.51 13.81
C THR A 107 5.83 -8.89 12.52
N LEU A 108 4.76 -9.67 12.61
CA LEU A 108 3.93 -10.03 11.46
C LEU A 108 3.27 -8.81 10.83
N GLU A 109 2.65 -7.95 11.64
CA GLU A 109 2.07 -6.67 11.19
C GLU A 109 3.13 -5.79 10.51
N ALA A 110 4.31 -5.64 11.12
CA ALA A 110 5.38 -4.81 10.57
C ALA A 110 5.92 -5.36 9.26
N ALA A 111 6.12 -6.67 9.14
CA ALA A 111 6.59 -7.32 7.90
C ALA A 111 5.54 -7.21 6.78
N ALA A 112 4.26 -7.47 7.07
CA ALA A 112 3.17 -7.28 6.12
C ALA A 112 3.03 -5.81 5.70
N GLY A 113 3.15 -4.89 6.65
CA GLY A 113 3.15 -3.44 6.41
C GLY A 113 4.34 -2.97 5.56
N ALA A 114 5.52 -3.58 5.69
CA ALA A 114 6.64 -3.29 4.82
C ALA A 114 6.35 -3.74 3.37
N LEU A 115 5.81 -4.95 3.17
CA LEU A 115 5.38 -5.41 1.85
C LEU A 115 4.26 -4.55 1.25
N GLN A 116 3.32 -4.09 2.08
CA GLN A 116 2.28 -3.13 1.70
C GLN A 116 2.92 -1.85 1.14
N ASN A 117 3.88 -1.26 1.85
CA ASN A 117 4.56 -0.03 1.44
C ASN A 117 5.36 -0.21 0.14
N LEU A 118 6.13 -1.30 0.04
CA LEU A 118 6.99 -1.58 -1.12
C LEU A 118 6.22 -1.99 -2.38
N SER A 119 4.99 -2.49 -2.23
CA SER A 119 4.10 -2.80 -3.36
C SER A 119 3.22 -1.62 -3.80
N ALA A 120 3.28 -0.49 -3.08
CA ALA A 120 2.49 0.71 -3.37
C ALA A 120 3.13 1.57 -4.49
N GLY A 121 2.30 2.33 -5.20
CA GLY A 121 2.76 3.28 -6.21
C GLY A 121 3.00 2.66 -7.60
N GLN A 122 3.05 3.55 -8.60
CA GLN A 122 3.22 3.22 -10.01
C GLN A 122 4.64 3.54 -10.48
N TRP A 123 5.59 2.71 -10.05
CA TRP A 123 6.99 2.79 -10.44
C TRP A 123 7.58 1.39 -10.58
N THR A 124 8.73 1.32 -11.23
CA THR A 124 9.37 0.09 -11.69
C THR A 124 9.67 -0.88 -10.55
N TRP A 125 10.14 -0.38 -9.40
CA TRP A 125 10.45 -1.24 -8.26
C TRP A 125 9.22 -1.88 -7.62
N SER A 126 8.08 -1.19 -7.53
CA SER A 126 6.83 -1.83 -7.06
C SER A 126 6.35 -2.92 -8.02
N ASN A 127 6.54 -2.78 -9.33
CA ASN A 127 6.26 -3.87 -10.28
C ASN A 127 7.12 -5.10 -9.97
N TYR A 128 8.42 -4.90 -9.69
CA TYR A 128 9.34 -5.98 -9.33
C TYR A 128 9.01 -6.62 -7.99
N ILE A 129 8.65 -5.83 -6.98
CA ILE A 129 8.23 -6.33 -5.67
C ILE A 129 6.96 -7.18 -5.82
N ARG A 130 5.94 -6.70 -6.53
CA ARG A 130 4.70 -7.45 -6.78
C ARG A 130 4.96 -8.79 -7.49
N ALA A 131 5.82 -8.79 -8.50
CA ALA A 131 6.21 -10.01 -9.21
C ALA A 131 7.04 -10.96 -8.32
N THR A 132 7.93 -10.42 -7.50
CA THR A 132 8.82 -11.21 -6.63
C THR A 132 8.05 -11.86 -5.49
N VAL A 133 7.10 -11.16 -4.86
CA VAL A 133 6.20 -11.76 -3.86
C VAL A 133 5.48 -12.98 -4.42
N ARG A 134 5.03 -12.94 -5.69
CA ARG A 134 4.45 -14.11 -6.36
C ARG A 134 5.46 -15.21 -6.60
N LYS A 135 6.63 -14.89 -7.18
CA LYS A 135 7.69 -15.88 -7.49
C LYS A 135 8.19 -16.60 -6.22
N GLU A 136 8.26 -15.90 -5.10
CA GLU A 136 8.68 -16.42 -3.79
C GLU A 136 7.53 -17.07 -3.00
N LYS A 137 6.39 -17.39 -3.64
CA LYS A 137 5.22 -18.01 -2.99
C LYS A 137 4.68 -17.21 -1.79
N GLY A 138 4.86 -15.89 -1.79
CA GLY A 138 4.41 -15.01 -0.73
C GLY A 138 2.90 -14.80 -0.69
N LEU A 139 2.20 -14.97 -1.81
CA LEU A 139 0.74 -14.79 -1.84
C LEU A 139 0.00 -15.82 -0.96
N PRO A 140 0.26 -17.15 -1.03
CA PRO A 140 -0.29 -18.10 -0.07
C PRO A 140 -0.01 -17.76 1.40
N ILE A 141 1.22 -17.33 1.73
CA ILE A 141 1.60 -16.96 3.11
C ILE A 141 0.71 -15.81 3.62
N LEU A 142 0.54 -14.76 2.81
CA LEU A 142 -0.33 -13.64 3.15
C LEU A 142 -1.79 -14.08 3.31
N VAL A 143 -2.29 -14.96 2.43
CA VAL A 143 -3.66 -15.47 2.53
C VAL A 143 -3.88 -16.30 3.79
N GLU A 144 -2.90 -17.09 4.20
CA GLU A 144 -2.96 -17.83 5.47
C GLU A 144 -3.08 -16.88 6.67
N LEU A 145 -2.33 -15.77 6.66
CA LEU A 145 -2.37 -14.77 7.73
C LEU A 145 -3.70 -14.00 7.82
N LEU A 146 -4.57 -14.04 6.80
CA LEU A 146 -5.97 -13.57 6.94
C LEU A 146 -6.75 -14.37 7.99
N ARG A 147 -6.28 -15.56 8.35
CA ARG A 147 -6.86 -16.40 9.41
C ARG A 147 -6.34 -16.05 10.80
N SER A 148 -5.43 -15.09 10.96
CA SER A 148 -4.97 -14.60 12.26
C SER A 148 -6.12 -14.06 13.12
N ASP A 149 -5.99 -14.19 14.44
CA ASP A 149 -6.90 -13.58 15.43
C ASP A 149 -6.54 -12.12 15.75
N SER A 150 -5.43 -11.63 15.22
CA SER A 150 -4.97 -10.26 15.43
C SER A 150 -5.49 -9.31 14.35
N ASP A 151 -6.38 -8.38 14.74
CA ASP A 151 -6.99 -7.39 13.85
C ASP A 151 -5.95 -6.64 12.99
N LYS A 152 -4.90 -6.13 13.62
CA LYS A 152 -3.83 -5.38 12.93
C LYS A 152 -3.06 -6.22 11.91
N VAL A 153 -2.89 -7.53 12.16
CA VAL A 153 -2.26 -8.44 11.18
C VAL A 153 -3.19 -8.62 9.99
N VAL A 154 -4.47 -8.92 10.24
CA VAL A 154 -5.48 -9.06 9.18
C VAL A 154 -5.58 -7.78 8.35
N ARG A 155 -5.54 -6.61 8.99
CA ARG A 155 -5.54 -5.30 8.33
C ARG A 155 -4.33 -5.11 7.43
N ALA A 156 -3.12 -5.27 7.96
CA ALA A 156 -1.88 -5.08 7.20
C ALA A 156 -1.81 -6.03 6.00
N VAL A 157 -2.18 -7.30 6.20
CA VAL A 157 -2.23 -8.32 5.16
C VAL A 157 -3.26 -7.99 4.08
N SER A 158 -4.46 -7.55 4.47
CA SER A 158 -5.51 -7.17 3.51
C SER A 158 -5.03 -6.04 2.60
N ILE A 159 -4.44 -4.99 3.18
CA ILE A 159 -3.95 -3.85 2.38
C ILE A 159 -2.74 -4.26 1.51
N ALA A 160 -1.87 -5.13 2.00
CA ALA A 160 -0.79 -5.70 1.20
C ALA A 160 -1.33 -6.48 -0.01
N LEU A 161 -2.31 -7.38 0.21
CA LEU A 161 -2.95 -8.14 -0.88
C LEU A 161 -3.63 -7.22 -1.90
N ARG A 162 -4.27 -6.14 -1.45
CA ARG A 162 -4.83 -5.12 -2.34
C ARG A 162 -3.76 -4.52 -3.25
N ASN A 163 -2.64 -4.06 -2.69
CA ASN A 163 -1.56 -3.48 -3.50
C ASN A 163 -0.93 -4.52 -4.43
N LEU A 164 -0.75 -5.75 -3.97
CA LEU A 164 -0.24 -6.85 -4.79
C LEU A 164 -1.17 -7.17 -5.97
N SER A 165 -2.49 -7.04 -5.80
CA SER A 165 -3.51 -7.25 -6.85
C SER A 165 -3.57 -6.15 -7.92
N ILE A 166 -2.79 -5.08 -7.80
CA ILE A 166 -2.58 -4.12 -8.91
C ILE A 166 -1.90 -4.83 -10.09
N ASP A 167 -1.01 -5.80 -9.82
CA ASP A 167 -0.49 -6.68 -10.85
C ASP A 167 -1.57 -7.67 -11.29
N ARG A 168 -1.89 -7.68 -12.58
CA ARG A 168 -2.99 -8.49 -13.14
C ARG A 168 -2.86 -9.98 -12.84
N ARG A 169 -1.64 -10.52 -12.89
CA ARG A 169 -1.42 -11.95 -12.69
C ARG A 169 -1.49 -12.31 -11.21
N ASN A 170 -1.12 -11.41 -10.31
CA ASN A 170 -1.44 -11.53 -8.88
C ASN A 170 -2.95 -11.45 -8.65
N LYS A 171 -3.65 -10.52 -9.33
CA LYS A 171 -5.11 -10.35 -9.23
C LYS A 171 -5.85 -11.64 -9.53
N ASP A 172 -5.50 -12.32 -10.62
CA ASP A 172 -6.11 -13.58 -11.04
C ASP A 172 -5.82 -14.70 -10.03
N LEU A 173 -4.57 -14.83 -9.57
CA LEU A 173 -4.18 -15.82 -8.56
C LEU A 173 -4.90 -15.60 -7.23
N ILE A 174 -4.84 -14.40 -6.67
CA ILE A 174 -5.50 -14.06 -5.41
C ILE A 174 -7.01 -14.32 -5.53
N GLY A 175 -7.64 -13.91 -6.63
CA GLY A 175 -9.07 -14.14 -6.86
C GLY A 175 -9.47 -15.63 -6.93
N SER A 176 -8.55 -16.50 -7.38
CA SER A 176 -8.81 -17.94 -7.51
C SER A 176 -8.82 -18.70 -6.17
N TYR A 177 -7.94 -18.35 -5.20
CA TYR A 177 -7.81 -19.13 -3.96
C TYR A 177 -8.02 -18.32 -2.66
N ALA A 178 -7.92 -17.00 -2.66
CA ALA A 178 -8.03 -16.18 -1.45
C ALA A 178 -9.47 -15.71 -1.15
N MET A 179 -10.37 -15.84 -2.12
CA MET A 179 -11.69 -15.21 -2.05
C MET A 179 -12.50 -15.67 -0.83
N ARG A 180 -12.44 -16.96 -0.50
CA ARG A 180 -13.15 -17.51 0.67
C ARG A 180 -12.60 -16.97 1.99
N ASP A 181 -11.28 -16.83 2.10
CA ASP A 181 -10.63 -16.30 3.30
C ASP A 181 -10.97 -14.82 3.51
N LEU A 182 -10.97 -14.01 2.45
CA LEU A 182 -11.41 -12.61 2.51
C LEU A 182 -12.89 -12.51 2.94
N VAL A 183 -13.76 -13.31 2.33
CA VAL A 183 -15.21 -13.30 2.62
C VAL A 183 -15.52 -13.86 4.02
N SER A 184 -14.73 -14.81 4.53
CA SER A 184 -14.91 -15.34 5.89
C SER A 184 -14.67 -14.28 6.97
N ASN A 185 -13.82 -13.28 6.70
CA ASN A 185 -13.53 -12.19 7.63
C ASN A 185 -14.58 -11.06 7.57
N LEU A 186 -15.50 -11.06 6.60
CA LEU A 186 -16.59 -10.08 6.55
C LEU A 186 -17.67 -10.39 7.61
N PRO A 187 -18.22 -9.35 8.28
CA PRO A 187 -19.34 -9.52 9.20
C PRO A 187 -20.60 -10.01 8.47
N SER A 188 -21.46 -10.72 9.21
CA SER A 188 -22.71 -11.28 8.68
C SER A 188 -23.91 -10.62 9.37
N GLY A 189 -24.19 -9.36 9.01
CA GLY A 189 -25.38 -8.62 9.49
C GLY A 189 -25.44 -8.44 11.02
N GLN A 190 -26.60 -8.69 11.62
CA GLN A 190 -26.85 -8.52 13.07
C GLN A 190 -26.08 -9.49 13.97
N GLN A 191 -25.41 -10.50 13.41
CA GLN A 191 -24.48 -11.30 14.18
C GLN A 191 -23.14 -10.59 14.24
N ARG A 192 -22.62 -10.45 15.48
CA ARG A 192 -21.26 -9.97 15.79
C ARG A 192 -20.26 -10.48 14.75
N PRO A 193 -19.25 -9.68 14.39
CA PRO A 193 -18.37 -10.01 13.27
C PRO A 193 -17.73 -11.39 13.49
N ALA A 194 -17.53 -12.16 12.42
CA ALA A 194 -17.04 -13.55 12.47
C ALA A 194 -15.74 -13.69 13.29
N LYS A 195 -14.98 -12.60 13.35
CA LYS A 195 -13.94 -12.24 14.32
C LYS A 195 -14.22 -10.80 14.76
N ASN A 196 -13.93 -10.39 15.99
CA ASN A 196 -14.11 -9.00 16.49
C ASN A 196 -13.18 -7.98 15.78
N LEU A 197 -13.26 -7.88 14.46
CA LEU A 197 -12.48 -6.97 13.62
C LEU A 197 -13.01 -5.55 13.74
N GLU A 198 -12.10 -4.60 13.69
CA GLU A 198 -12.42 -3.18 13.71
C GLU A 198 -12.94 -2.72 12.34
N GLU A 199 -13.68 -1.59 12.35
CA GLU A 199 -14.26 -0.99 11.14
C GLU A 199 -13.22 -0.80 10.03
N ASP A 200 -12.05 -0.28 10.37
CA ASP A 200 -10.96 -0.03 9.42
C ASP A 200 -10.47 -1.33 8.75
N THR A 201 -10.47 -2.44 9.48
CA THR A 201 -10.08 -3.76 8.95
C THR A 201 -11.15 -4.30 8.01
N VAL A 202 -12.42 -4.16 8.37
CA VAL A 202 -13.54 -4.52 7.48
C VAL A 202 -13.49 -3.69 6.19
N VAL A 203 -13.26 -2.39 6.29
CA VAL A 203 -13.10 -1.50 5.13
C VAL A 203 -11.89 -1.90 4.28
N ALA A 204 -10.76 -2.26 4.90
CA ALA A 204 -9.59 -2.76 4.18
C ALA A 204 -9.91 -4.05 3.39
N ILE A 205 -10.61 -5.01 4.00
CA ILE A 205 -11.04 -6.25 3.33
C ILE A 205 -11.99 -5.94 2.16
N LEU A 206 -13.00 -5.08 2.36
CA LEU A 206 -13.94 -4.69 1.31
C LEU A 206 -13.24 -4.00 0.12
N ASN A 207 -12.30 -3.11 0.40
CA ASN A 207 -11.50 -2.44 -0.65
C ASN A 207 -10.55 -3.42 -1.37
N THR A 208 -10.06 -4.43 -0.66
CA THR A 208 -9.24 -5.52 -1.24
C THR A 208 -10.07 -6.36 -2.21
N ILE A 209 -11.25 -6.80 -1.77
CA ILE A 209 -12.21 -7.52 -2.61
C ILE A 209 -12.57 -6.68 -3.84
N HIS A 210 -12.86 -5.38 -3.65
CA HIS A 210 -13.19 -4.48 -4.75
C HIS A 210 -12.08 -4.43 -5.80
N GLU A 211 -10.81 -4.27 -5.39
CA GLU A 211 -9.67 -4.26 -6.31
C GLU A 211 -9.55 -5.56 -7.11
N ILE A 212 -9.72 -6.71 -6.43
CA ILE A 212 -9.62 -8.04 -7.03
C ILE A 212 -10.70 -8.29 -8.09
N VAL A 213 -11.93 -7.83 -7.85
CA VAL A 213 -13.05 -8.02 -8.79
C VAL A 213 -13.18 -6.92 -9.84
N THR A 214 -12.47 -5.80 -9.69
CA THR A 214 -12.45 -4.74 -10.69
C THR A 214 -11.72 -5.21 -11.94
N ASP A 215 -12.36 -5.03 -13.09
CA ASP A 215 -11.92 -5.49 -14.41
C ASP A 215 -11.69 -7.01 -14.53
N SER A 216 -12.26 -7.82 -13.62
CA SER A 216 -12.21 -9.29 -13.67
C SER A 216 -13.57 -9.91 -13.35
N SER A 217 -14.30 -10.30 -14.40
CA SER A 217 -15.60 -10.99 -14.27
C SER A 217 -15.47 -12.41 -13.69
N GLU A 218 -14.31 -13.05 -13.87
CA GLU A 218 -14.01 -14.35 -13.30
C GLU A 218 -13.85 -14.26 -11.78
N ASN A 219 -13.09 -13.28 -11.30
CA ASN A 219 -12.96 -13.02 -9.87
C ASN A 219 -14.29 -12.59 -9.25
N ALA A 220 -15.11 -11.81 -9.96
CA ALA A 220 -16.46 -11.48 -9.51
C ALA A 220 -17.36 -12.72 -9.37
N ARG A 221 -17.20 -13.72 -10.26
CA ARG A 221 -17.87 -15.01 -10.17
C ARG A 221 -17.38 -15.82 -8.97
N SER A 222 -16.06 -15.88 -8.74
CA SER A 222 -15.44 -16.49 -7.55
C SER A 222 -15.99 -15.87 -6.26
N LEU A 223 -16.14 -14.54 -6.21
CA LEU A 223 -16.74 -13.81 -5.09
C LEU A 223 -18.18 -14.26 -4.83
N ALA A 224 -19.00 -14.41 -5.88
CA ALA A 224 -20.37 -14.88 -5.75
C ALA A 224 -20.43 -16.33 -5.25
N GLN A 225 -19.57 -17.21 -5.78
CA GLN A 225 -19.44 -18.61 -5.34
C GLN A 225 -18.98 -18.73 -3.88
N ALA A 226 -18.21 -17.76 -3.38
CA ALA A 226 -17.81 -17.67 -1.98
C ALA A 226 -18.94 -17.17 -1.05
N GLN A 227 -20.19 -17.09 -1.52
CA GLN A 227 -21.36 -16.61 -0.78
C GLN A 227 -21.23 -15.17 -0.24
N ALA A 228 -20.46 -14.32 -0.93
CA ALA A 228 -20.23 -12.96 -0.46
C ALA A 228 -21.43 -12.03 -0.67
N ILE A 229 -22.30 -12.31 -1.65
CA ILE A 229 -23.40 -11.40 -2.04
C ILE A 229 -24.32 -11.11 -0.86
N GLU A 230 -24.72 -12.13 -0.11
CA GLU A 230 -25.57 -11.98 1.07
C GLU A 230 -24.91 -11.10 2.14
N LYS A 231 -23.64 -11.37 2.45
CA LYS A 231 -22.87 -10.59 3.44
C LYS A 231 -22.71 -9.14 3.01
N LEU A 232 -22.37 -8.88 1.75
CA LEU A 232 -22.19 -7.54 1.21
C LEU A 232 -23.50 -6.74 1.23
N VAL A 233 -24.62 -7.37 0.85
CA VAL A 233 -25.94 -6.75 0.91
C VAL A 233 -26.34 -6.45 2.36
N ALA A 234 -26.05 -7.37 3.30
CA ALA A 234 -26.29 -7.14 4.72
C ALA A 234 -25.48 -5.94 5.23
N ILE A 235 -24.17 -5.89 4.97
CA ILE A 235 -23.30 -4.76 5.35
C ILE A 235 -23.84 -3.45 4.77
N ASN A 236 -24.16 -3.42 3.47
CA ASN A 236 -24.67 -2.23 2.78
C ASN A 236 -26.04 -1.74 3.31
N ARG A 237 -26.79 -2.58 4.02
CA ARG A 237 -28.12 -2.25 4.56
C ARG A 237 -28.14 -1.99 6.06
N THR A 238 -27.35 -2.73 6.83
CA THR A 238 -27.46 -2.78 8.29
C THR A 238 -26.24 -2.26 9.01
N SER A 239 -25.11 -2.03 8.34
CA SER A 239 -23.93 -1.47 9.00
C SER A 239 -24.23 -0.06 9.52
N GLN A 240 -23.75 0.22 10.73
CA GLN A 240 -23.77 1.57 11.31
C GLN A 240 -22.63 2.44 10.77
N SER A 241 -21.63 1.84 10.11
CA SER A 241 -20.54 2.56 9.46
C SER A 241 -20.90 2.97 8.04
N ALA A 242 -20.83 4.28 7.78
CA ALA A 242 -20.93 4.82 6.43
C ALA A 242 -19.76 4.38 5.54
N ARG A 243 -18.57 4.13 6.11
CA ARG A 243 -17.38 3.69 5.37
C ARG A 243 -17.54 2.26 4.88
N GLU A 244 -17.99 1.35 5.76
CA GLU A 244 -18.31 -0.04 5.40
C GLU A 244 -19.42 -0.11 4.37
N THR A 245 -20.51 0.64 4.59
CA THR A 245 -21.65 0.73 3.66
C THR A 245 -21.19 1.17 2.27
N LYS A 246 -20.38 2.24 2.19
CA LYS A 246 -19.84 2.74 0.93
C LYS A 246 -18.93 1.73 0.24
N ALA A 247 -18.01 1.11 0.97
CA ALA A 247 -17.08 0.12 0.42
C ALA A 247 -17.83 -1.13 -0.10
N ALA A 248 -18.79 -1.65 0.67
CA ALA A 248 -19.63 -2.76 0.25
C ALA A 248 -20.48 -2.40 -0.98
N SER A 249 -21.02 -1.17 -1.04
CA SER A 249 -21.76 -0.68 -2.20
C SER A 249 -20.90 -0.68 -3.47
N HIS A 250 -19.63 -0.28 -3.40
CA HIS A 250 -18.74 -0.33 -4.56
C HIS A 250 -18.52 -1.75 -5.06
N VAL A 251 -18.28 -2.71 -4.15
CA VAL A 251 -18.15 -4.14 -4.54
C VAL A 251 -19.43 -4.63 -5.23
N LEU A 252 -20.60 -4.35 -4.64
CA LEU A 252 -21.90 -4.73 -5.19
C LEU A 252 -22.13 -4.12 -6.58
N GLN A 253 -21.85 -2.83 -6.76
CA GLN A 253 -21.99 -2.16 -8.05
C GLN A 253 -21.08 -2.77 -9.12
N THR A 254 -19.82 -3.06 -8.77
CA THR A 254 -18.87 -3.71 -9.68
C THR A 254 -19.36 -5.10 -10.08
N VAL A 255 -19.81 -5.92 -9.13
CA VAL A 255 -20.42 -7.23 -9.40
C VAL A 255 -21.63 -7.12 -10.33
N TRP A 256 -22.55 -6.18 -10.06
CA TRP A 256 -23.77 -5.98 -10.84
C TRP A 256 -23.52 -5.41 -12.25
N SER A 257 -22.35 -4.78 -12.47
CA SER A 257 -21.96 -4.25 -13.77
C SER A 257 -21.75 -5.35 -14.81
N TYR A 258 -21.25 -6.52 -14.38
CA TYR A 258 -21.00 -7.67 -15.24
C TYR A 258 -22.31 -8.32 -15.70
N LYS A 259 -22.60 -8.22 -17.01
CA LYS A 259 -23.87 -8.68 -17.61
C LYS A 259 -24.16 -10.16 -17.32
N GLU A 260 -23.17 -11.03 -17.46
CA GLU A 260 -23.35 -12.47 -17.24
C GLU A 260 -23.67 -12.79 -15.78
N LEU A 261 -22.95 -12.18 -14.85
CA LEU A 261 -23.14 -12.39 -13.42
C LEU A 261 -24.48 -11.80 -12.96
N ARG A 262 -24.85 -10.61 -13.44
CA ARG A 262 -26.16 -10.02 -13.21
C ARG A 262 -27.31 -10.94 -13.64
N ASN A 263 -27.19 -11.60 -14.79
CA ASN A 263 -28.19 -12.54 -15.26
C ASN A 263 -28.31 -13.78 -14.35
N ALA A 264 -27.18 -14.31 -13.87
CA ALA A 264 -27.17 -15.42 -12.91
C ALA A 264 -27.80 -15.01 -11.58
N LEU A 265 -27.35 -13.90 -11.00
CA LEU A 265 -27.89 -13.37 -9.75
C LEU A 265 -29.39 -13.07 -9.83
N THR A 266 -29.89 -12.62 -10.98
CA THR A 266 -31.32 -12.41 -11.19
C THR A 266 -32.12 -13.72 -11.15
N LYS A 267 -31.56 -14.81 -11.68
CA LYS A 267 -32.17 -16.14 -11.56
C LYS A 267 -32.17 -16.65 -10.11
N ASP A 268 -31.15 -16.27 -9.35
CA ASP A 268 -31.03 -16.59 -7.92
C ASP A 268 -31.90 -15.67 -7.03
N GLY A 269 -32.74 -14.82 -7.62
CA GLY A 269 -33.70 -13.96 -6.90
C GLY A 269 -33.19 -12.57 -6.54
N TRP A 270 -31.94 -12.24 -6.88
CA TRP A 270 -31.38 -10.92 -6.64
C TRP A 270 -31.86 -9.89 -7.68
N ASN A 271 -31.95 -8.62 -7.27
CA ASN A 271 -32.37 -7.54 -8.17
C ASN A 271 -31.60 -6.26 -7.88
N LYS A 272 -31.74 -5.25 -8.76
CA LYS A 272 -30.96 -4.00 -8.71
C LYS A 272 -31.02 -3.28 -7.36
N SER A 273 -32.14 -3.35 -6.60
CA SER A 273 -32.26 -2.65 -5.31
C SER A 273 -31.35 -3.24 -4.23
N HIS A 274 -30.86 -4.47 -4.39
CA HIS A 274 -29.87 -5.07 -3.51
C HIS A 274 -28.46 -4.51 -3.73
N PHE A 275 -28.17 -3.97 -4.93
CA PHE A 275 -26.83 -3.51 -5.33
C PHE A 275 -26.74 -1.99 -5.45
N GLN A 276 -27.79 -1.26 -5.09
CA GLN A 276 -27.78 0.20 -5.05
C GLN A 276 -27.22 0.71 -3.71
N PRO A 277 -26.61 1.90 -3.69
CA PRO A 277 -26.33 2.60 -2.44
C PRO A 277 -27.62 2.75 -1.63
N THR A 278 -27.55 2.46 -0.34
CA THR A 278 -28.61 2.86 0.59
C THR A 278 -28.59 4.38 0.69
N ALA A 279 -29.70 5.01 0.30
CA ALA A 279 -29.88 6.44 0.52
C ALA A 279 -29.91 6.65 2.04
N THR A 280 -28.84 7.20 2.59
CA THR A 280 -28.81 7.62 3.99
C THR A 280 -29.84 8.73 4.16
N VAL A 281 -30.99 8.41 4.76
CA VAL A 281 -31.89 9.42 5.31
C VAL A 281 -31.16 10.00 6.51
N THR A 282 -30.41 11.07 6.31
CA THR A 282 -29.90 11.88 7.42
C THR A 282 -31.10 12.58 8.07
N PRO A 283 -31.40 12.35 9.37
CA PRO A 283 -32.23 13.30 10.10
C PRO A 283 -31.50 14.64 10.08
N LYS A 284 -32.22 15.74 9.80
CA LYS A 284 -31.68 17.10 9.88
C LYS A 284 -31.15 17.34 11.30
N ALA A 285 -29.85 17.17 11.51
CA ALA A 285 -29.16 17.60 12.71
C ALA A 285 -28.57 19.00 12.45
N THR A 286 -28.97 19.93 13.31
CA THR A 286 -28.53 21.31 13.38
C THR A 286 -27.00 21.38 13.46
N LYS A 287 -26.39 22.22 12.63
CA LYS A 287 -24.94 22.47 12.61
C LYS A 287 -24.46 22.91 14.00
N ASN A 288 -23.52 22.15 14.58
CA ASN A 288 -22.33 22.67 15.25
C ASN A 288 -21.45 21.52 15.76
N GLY A 289 -20.23 21.43 15.23
CA GLY A 289 -19.19 20.50 15.68
C GLY A 289 -18.19 20.21 14.56
N LYS A 290 -16.98 20.79 14.65
CA LYS A 290 -15.87 20.49 13.74
C LYS A 290 -15.46 19.01 13.89
N PRO A 291 -15.23 18.26 12.79
CA PRO A 291 -14.59 16.96 12.88
C PRO A 291 -13.06 17.13 12.87
N GLY A 292 -12.38 16.38 13.74
CA GLY A 292 -10.94 16.17 13.69
C GLY A 292 -10.57 15.43 12.40
N TYR A 293 -9.44 15.81 11.82
CA TYR A 293 -8.92 15.30 10.57
C TYR A 293 -7.81 14.30 10.88
N ASP A 294 -8.09 13.02 10.71
CA ASP A 294 -7.16 11.90 10.82
C ASP A 294 -6.90 11.31 9.42
N ASP A 295 -5.76 11.74 8.89
CA ASP A 295 -5.19 11.44 7.57
C ASP A 295 -4.47 10.08 7.59
N THR A 296 -5.20 8.97 7.47
CA THR A 296 -4.55 7.64 7.35
C THR A 296 -5.28 6.58 6.53
N THR A 297 -6.42 6.89 5.90
CA THR A 297 -7.24 5.88 5.19
C THR A 297 -7.53 6.17 3.73
N LEU A 298 -6.79 7.07 3.07
CA LEU A 298 -6.97 7.32 1.64
C LEU A 298 -6.04 6.44 0.80
N PRO A 299 -6.52 5.85 -0.32
CA PRO A 299 -5.61 5.47 -1.38
C PRO A 299 -4.90 6.75 -1.85
N LEU A 300 -3.60 6.66 -2.07
CA LEU A 300 -2.75 7.74 -2.59
C LEU A 300 -3.10 8.07 -4.06
N MET A 301 -4.32 8.53 -4.29
CA MET A 301 -4.81 9.08 -5.54
C MET A 301 -5.28 10.51 -5.26
N GLU A 302 -4.56 11.47 -5.82
CA GLU A 302 -4.85 12.90 -5.70
C GLU A 302 -6.13 13.24 -6.46
N LYS A 303 -7.09 13.89 -5.77
CA LYS A 303 -8.05 14.79 -6.39
C LYS A 303 -7.63 16.21 -6.03
N ASN A 304 -7.16 16.94 -7.03
CA ASN A 304 -6.77 18.34 -6.93
C ASN A 304 -7.93 19.20 -6.41
N GLN A 305 -7.65 19.97 -5.36
CA GLN A 305 -8.46 21.12 -4.97
C GLN A 305 -7.52 22.29 -4.70
N ASP A 306 -7.09 22.94 -5.78
CA ASP A 306 -6.55 24.29 -5.73
C ASP A 306 -7.68 25.23 -5.30
N GLY A 307 -7.45 25.95 -4.21
CA GLY A 307 -8.37 26.99 -3.79
C GLY A 307 -8.11 27.51 -2.40
N TYR A 308 -7.12 28.40 -2.25
CA TYR A 308 -7.30 29.55 -1.37
C TYR A 308 -6.60 30.79 -1.93
N SER A 309 -7.45 31.74 -2.31
CA SER A 309 -7.12 33.10 -2.69
C SER A 309 -6.94 33.95 -1.42
N THR A 310 -5.86 34.73 -1.40
CA THR A 310 -5.59 36.00 -0.71
C THR A 310 -6.53 36.48 0.42
N ILE A 311 -5.95 36.85 1.57
CA ILE A 311 -6.08 38.22 2.10
C ILE A 311 -4.97 38.57 3.09
N ASP A 312 -4.55 39.84 2.99
CA ASP A 312 -3.48 40.56 3.67
C ASP A 312 -3.36 40.40 5.20
N GLN A 313 -2.11 40.35 5.68
CA GLN A 313 -1.71 41.19 6.81
C GLN A 313 -0.33 41.79 6.52
N ARG A 314 -0.35 43.09 6.27
CA ARG A 314 0.80 43.97 6.08
C ARG A 314 1.50 44.28 7.41
N ASP A 315 2.80 44.55 7.27
CA ASP A 315 3.68 45.38 8.10
C ASP A 315 4.19 44.82 9.43
N LYS A 316 5.41 44.26 9.38
CA LYS A 316 6.65 44.94 9.83
C LYS A 316 7.83 44.00 9.64
N ASP A 317 8.82 44.42 8.85
CA ASP A 317 10.23 44.37 9.24
C ASP A 317 11.13 44.87 8.10
N LEU A 318 11.59 46.12 8.25
CA LEU A 318 12.65 46.72 7.47
C LEU A 318 14.00 46.43 8.15
N LYS A 319 14.75 45.54 7.50
CA LYS A 319 16.21 45.51 7.28
C LYS A 319 17.11 46.37 8.20
N TYR A 320 17.98 45.68 8.93
CA TYR A 320 19.38 46.00 9.20
C TYR A 320 20.11 44.66 9.39
N LYS A 321 21.35 44.38 8.98
CA LYS A 321 22.34 44.95 8.06
C LYS A 321 23.42 43.85 7.99
N THR A 322 24.03 43.66 6.84
CA THR A 322 25.18 42.79 6.60
C THR A 322 26.46 43.43 7.18
N VAL A 323 27.38 42.61 7.74
CA VAL A 323 28.87 42.74 7.72
C VAL A 323 29.44 43.95 8.52
N ASP A 324 30.51 43.93 9.33
CA ASP A 324 31.75 43.15 9.47
C ASP A 324 32.41 43.51 10.84
N GLY A 325 33.50 42.83 11.22
CA GLY A 325 34.65 43.51 11.84
C GLY A 325 34.93 43.38 13.36
N SER A 326 35.69 42.35 13.73
CA SER A 326 36.97 42.35 14.50
C SER A 326 37.21 43.12 15.83
N VAL A 327 37.92 42.42 16.76
CA VAL A 327 39.01 42.86 17.69
C VAL A 327 38.75 42.84 19.24
N GLU A 328 39.59 42.02 19.91
CA GLU A 328 40.20 42.01 21.29
C GLU A 328 39.41 42.03 22.62
N GLN A 329 39.65 41.00 23.47
CA GLN A 329 40.34 40.97 24.80
C GLN A 329 39.81 42.00 25.83
N THR A 330 39.40 41.64 27.05
CA THR A 330 40.28 41.27 28.19
C THR A 330 39.43 40.97 29.45
N GLU A 331 39.95 40.07 30.31
CA GLU A 331 39.86 40.03 31.80
C GLU A 331 38.70 39.37 32.61
N ARG A 332 39.09 38.26 33.27
CA ARG A 332 39.05 37.91 34.72
C ARG A 332 37.71 37.67 35.50
N GLU A 333 37.58 36.39 35.84
CA GLU A 333 36.96 35.63 36.96
C GLU A 333 37.12 36.20 38.42
N PRO A 334 36.61 35.60 39.56
CA PRO A 334 35.97 34.25 39.77
C PRO A 334 34.89 34.09 40.92
N LEU A 335 34.51 32.81 41.17
CA LEU A 335 33.93 32.15 42.38
C LEU A 335 32.39 32.22 42.55
N LYS A 336 31.65 31.13 42.84
CA LYS A 336 31.88 30.07 43.85
C LYS A 336 31.28 28.70 43.47
N ASN A 337 31.98 27.66 43.93
CA ASN A 337 31.57 26.26 44.04
C ASN A 337 30.34 26.09 44.95
N ASP A 338 29.46 25.13 44.62
CA ASP A 338 28.87 24.30 45.67
C ASP A 338 28.67 22.86 45.22
N THR A 339 29.11 21.99 46.13
CA THR A 339 29.30 20.55 46.02
C THR A 339 28.04 19.77 46.31
N ASN A 340 27.68 18.80 45.46
CA ASN A 340 27.10 17.54 45.93
C ASN A 340 27.24 16.41 44.90
N ARG A 341 28.35 15.66 45.00
CA ARG A 341 28.62 14.44 44.25
C ARG A 341 28.29 13.25 45.15
N LYS A 342 27.20 12.52 44.87
CA LYS A 342 26.99 11.17 45.42
C LYS A 342 27.35 10.13 44.36
N HIS A 343 28.39 9.36 44.67
CA HIS A 343 28.83 8.20 43.91
C HIS A 343 27.89 7.02 44.09
N TYR A 344 27.53 6.37 42.98
CA TYR A 344 27.07 4.98 43.00
C TYR A 344 27.91 4.18 42.02
N ILE A 345 28.75 3.30 42.56
CA ILE A 345 29.52 2.30 41.83
C ILE A 345 28.63 1.07 41.70
N ARG A 346 28.48 0.52 40.49
CA ARG A 346 28.16 -0.90 40.33
C ARG A 346 28.93 -1.49 39.15
N SER A 347 29.94 -2.26 39.51
CA SER A 347 30.75 -3.17 38.72
C SER A 347 29.93 -4.41 38.31
N ASN A 348 29.90 -4.72 37.01
CA ASN A 348 30.15 -6.04 36.40
C ASN A 348 29.64 -6.07 34.95
N ARG A 349 30.56 -5.91 33.99
CA ARG A 349 30.41 -6.37 32.60
C ARG A 349 31.22 -7.66 32.45
N PRO A 350 30.73 -8.66 31.72
CA PRO A 350 31.58 -9.53 30.93
C PRO A 350 31.71 -8.96 29.51
N ALA A 351 32.93 -8.74 29.07
CA ALA A 351 33.26 -8.52 27.66
C ALA A 351 33.21 -9.89 26.93
N VAL A 352 32.58 -9.95 25.76
CA VAL A 352 32.67 -11.12 24.88
C VAL A 352 33.48 -10.72 23.65
N SER A 353 34.59 -11.42 23.45
CA SER A 353 35.52 -11.29 22.35
C SER A 353 34.86 -11.70 21.03
N LEU A 354 35.08 -10.91 19.98
CA LEU A 354 34.95 -11.36 18.61
C LEU A 354 35.96 -12.49 18.38
N VAL A 355 35.51 -13.62 17.84
CA VAL A 355 36.36 -14.72 17.41
C VAL A 355 36.44 -14.65 15.89
N ASP A 356 37.67 -14.53 15.37
CA ASP A 356 37.97 -14.56 13.94
C ASP A 356 37.52 -15.89 13.32
N ALA A 357 36.71 -15.80 12.27
CA ALA A 357 36.35 -16.93 11.44
C ALA A 357 37.55 -17.32 10.56
N CYS A 358 38.28 -18.35 10.97
CA CYS A 358 39.23 -19.02 10.09
C CYS A 358 38.49 -19.80 8.99
N ASP A 359 39.02 -19.68 7.77
CA ASP A 359 38.67 -20.40 6.56
C ASP A 359 38.40 -21.90 6.78
N VAL A 360 37.22 -22.36 6.36
CA VAL A 360 36.95 -23.79 6.17
C VAL A 360 36.60 -24.04 4.70
N LYS A 361 37.59 -24.54 3.95
CA LYS A 361 37.40 -25.17 2.64
C LYS A 361 36.57 -26.46 2.81
N PRO A 362 35.58 -26.75 1.95
CA PRO A 362 34.89 -28.02 2.01
C PRO A 362 35.74 -29.14 1.38
N GLN A 363 35.84 -30.29 2.06
CA GLN A 363 36.37 -31.54 1.52
C GLN A 363 35.22 -32.50 1.15
N PRO A 364 35.46 -33.45 0.21
CA PRO A 364 34.41 -34.02 -0.63
C PRO A 364 33.65 -35.17 0.05
N VAL A 365 32.44 -35.36 -0.46
CA VAL A 365 31.52 -36.45 -0.16
C VAL A 365 32.08 -37.76 -0.68
N ASP A 366 32.27 -38.73 0.21
CA ASP A 366 32.36 -40.14 -0.15
C ASP A 366 31.54 -41.02 0.81
N SER A 367 30.51 -41.61 0.20
CA SER A 367 30.02 -42.98 0.35
C SER A 367 30.29 -43.74 1.65
N TRP A 368 29.22 -44.10 2.39
CA TRP A 368 29.05 -45.45 2.95
C TRP A 368 27.55 -45.82 3.01
N VAL A 369 27.24 -46.88 2.27
CA VAL A 369 26.24 -47.96 2.44
C VAL A 369 25.10 -47.75 3.43
#